data_AF-B4GBT3-F1
#
_entry.id   AF-B4GBT3-F1
#
_cell.length_a   1.000
_cell.length_b   1.000
_cell.length_c   1.000
_cell.angle_alpha   90.00
_cell.angle_beta   90.00
_cell.angle_gamma   90.00
#
_symmetry.space_group_name_H-M   'P 1'
#
loop_
_entity.id
_entity.type
_entity.pdbx_description
1 polymer ?
#
loop_
_entity_poly.entity_id
_entity_poly.type
_entity_poly.pdbx_seq_one_letter_code
_entity_poly.pdbx_strand_id
1 'polypeptide(L)'
;MEGRRTRLREYQRERRKFACVSYTLTLMWLLVALIQWALVSFIADINAVFIKFYWISLIFFFVAMVLVTAFIFFEKLRAVTCLNWLICLLIVEFVIVGIFTLAALTHWLEMVVWFFFCVFLLFVFILIGSIIPHDLTLDVVILFVLAFIFLIITVFFAMISILVKMPNTFIVYQVFITIVVLLFVMYHAQTINGGRYAEMRLNDYLLAALILFHDFIIIFLLTFFQQLVIKFVAGPITTTTENIDKRAVSYFEPIIGPVSEDFIDDDDGITAAFGNTTTTK
;
A
#
# COMPACT_ATOMS: atom_id res chain seq x y z
N MET A 1 -48.70 2.04 6.24
CA MET A 1 -47.41 1.40 6.62
C MET A 1 -46.68 0.79 5.43
N GLU A 2 -47.38 0.35 4.39
CA GLU A 2 -46.79 -0.32 3.21
C GLU A 2 -45.86 0.58 2.39
N GLY A 3 -46.25 1.83 2.11
CA GLY A 3 -45.38 2.78 1.40
C GLY A 3 -44.06 3.12 2.10
N ARG A 4 -43.99 3.04 3.45
CA ARG A 4 -42.73 3.22 4.19
C ARG A 4 -41.80 2.02 4.00
N ARG A 5 -42.34 0.81 3.97
CA ARG A 5 -41.57 -0.42 3.74
C ARG A 5 -41.01 -0.48 2.31
N THR A 6 -41.79 -0.01 1.32
CA THR A 6 -41.34 0.04 -0.08
C THR A 6 -40.17 1.01 -0.27
N ARG A 7 -40.28 2.24 0.26
CA ARG A 7 -39.19 3.24 0.18
C ARG A 7 -37.91 2.77 0.88
N LEU A 8 -38.03 2.08 2.02
CA LEU A 8 -36.87 1.52 2.72
C LEU A 8 -36.17 0.42 1.91
N ARG A 9 -36.94 -0.43 1.23
CA ARG A 9 -36.39 -1.48 0.34
C ARG A 9 -35.71 -0.88 -0.89
N GLU A 10 -36.30 0.16 -1.48
CA GLU A 10 -35.71 0.90 -2.61
C GLU A 10 -34.39 1.55 -2.22
N TYR A 11 -34.37 2.26 -1.09
CA TYR A 11 -33.16 2.85 -0.53
C TYR A 11 -32.05 1.79 -0.31
N GLN A 12 -32.37 0.67 0.34
CA GLN A 12 -31.41 -0.41 0.58
C GLN A 12 -30.90 -1.03 -0.72
N ARG A 13 -31.74 -1.13 -1.75
CA ARG A 13 -31.35 -1.67 -3.05
C ARG A 13 -30.37 -0.75 -3.76
N GLU A 14 -30.65 0.55 -3.81
CA GLU A 14 -29.76 1.53 -4.43
C GLU A 14 -28.42 1.62 -3.69
N ARG A 15 -28.46 1.55 -2.36
CA ARG A 15 -27.24 1.55 -1.53
C ARG A 15 -26.38 0.31 -1.75
N ARG A 16 -26.98 -0.88 -1.86
CA ARG A 16 -26.26 -2.13 -2.17
C ARG A 16 -25.63 -2.09 -3.57
N LYS A 17 -26.33 -1.54 -4.56
CA LYS A 17 -25.76 -1.33 -5.90
C LYS A 17 -24.57 -0.40 -5.86
N PHE A 18 -24.70 0.75 -5.18
CA PHE A 18 -23.61 1.70 -5.00
C PHE A 18 -22.39 1.06 -4.36
N ALA A 19 -22.58 0.36 -3.23
CA ALA A 19 -21.49 -0.33 -2.54
C ALA A 19 -20.82 -1.39 -3.44
N CYS A 20 -21.63 -2.19 -4.14
CA CYS A 20 -21.13 -3.19 -5.08
C CYS A 20 -20.28 -2.55 -6.19
N VAL A 21 -20.75 -1.47 -6.82
CA VAL A 21 -20.00 -0.75 -7.86
C VAL A 21 -18.70 -0.19 -7.30
N SER A 22 -18.71 0.47 -6.14
CA SER A 22 -17.52 1.06 -5.53
C SER A 22 -16.45 0.00 -5.19
N TYR A 23 -16.85 -1.12 -4.58
CA TYR A 23 -15.92 -2.20 -4.25
C TYR A 23 -15.41 -2.92 -5.50
N THR A 24 -16.25 -3.16 -6.50
CA THR A 24 -15.82 -3.76 -7.78
C THR A 24 -14.84 -2.85 -8.52
N LEU A 25 -15.08 -1.53 -8.56
CA LEU A 25 -14.13 -0.59 -9.16
C LEU A 25 -12.80 -0.54 -8.41
N THR A 26 -12.84 -0.56 -7.07
CA THR A 26 -11.62 -0.67 -6.26
C THR A 26 -10.83 -1.91 -6.65
N LEU A 27 -11.48 -3.07 -6.75
CA LEU A 27 -10.85 -4.31 -7.17
C LEU A 27 -10.27 -4.21 -8.60
N MET A 28 -10.98 -3.58 -9.53
CA MET A 28 -10.46 -3.34 -10.89
C MET A 28 -9.20 -2.46 -10.87
N TRP A 29 -9.16 -1.40 -10.09
CA TRP A 29 -7.95 -0.56 -9.95
C TRP A 29 -6.78 -1.31 -9.34
N LEU A 30 -7.03 -2.15 -8.32
CA LEU A 30 -6.02 -3.01 -7.74
C LEU A 30 -5.47 -4.02 -8.75
N LEU A 31 -6.32 -4.62 -9.59
CA LEU A 31 -5.89 -5.55 -10.64
C LEU A 31 -5.06 -4.86 -11.71
N VAL A 32 -5.47 -3.68 -12.18
CA VAL A 32 -4.69 -2.89 -13.15
C VAL A 32 -3.33 -2.53 -12.57
N ALA A 33 -3.28 -2.06 -11.32
CA ALA A 33 -2.04 -1.74 -10.63
C ALA A 33 -1.10 -2.96 -10.52
N LEU A 34 -1.63 -4.12 -10.10
CA LEU A 34 -0.86 -5.36 -9.99
C LEU A 34 -0.26 -5.78 -11.34
N ILE A 35 -1.05 -5.73 -12.42
CA ILE A 35 -0.58 -6.08 -13.76
C ILE A 35 0.55 -5.15 -14.19
N GLN A 36 0.37 -3.83 -14.04
CA GLN A 36 1.37 -2.85 -14.45
C GLN A 36 2.66 -2.98 -13.64
N TRP A 37 2.57 -3.11 -12.30
CA TRP A 37 3.75 -3.30 -11.46
C TRP A 37 4.46 -4.61 -11.75
N ALA A 38 3.72 -5.71 -11.95
CA ALA A 38 4.31 -6.99 -12.32
C ALA A 38 5.06 -6.89 -13.66
N LEU A 39 4.49 -6.23 -14.66
CA LEU A 39 5.15 -6.00 -15.96
C LEU A 39 6.48 -5.23 -15.79
N VAL A 40 6.50 -4.19 -14.96
CA VAL A 40 7.71 -3.42 -14.65
C VAL A 40 8.76 -4.27 -13.94
N SER A 41 8.34 -5.15 -13.01
CA SER A 41 9.26 -6.04 -12.29
C SER A 41 9.78 -7.20 -13.15
N PHE A 42 8.99 -7.72 -14.10
CA PHE A 42 9.37 -8.85 -14.96
C PHE A 42 10.27 -8.45 -16.14
N ILE A 43 10.07 -7.27 -16.72
CA ILE A 43 10.76 -6.86 -17.95
C ILE A 43 12.03 -6.08 -17.58
N ALA A 44 13.20 -6.71 -17.73
CA ALA A 44 14.49 -6.15 -17.34
C ALA A 44 14.80 -4.77 -17.97
N ASP A 45 14.42 -4.55 -19.23
CA ASP A 45 14.65 -3.27 -19.91
C ASP A 45 13.81 -2.14 -19.28
N ILE A 46 12.54 -2.42 -18.98
CA ILE A 46 11.63 -1.45 -18.35
C ILE A 46 12.10 -1.15 -16.93
N ASN A 47 12.47 -2.20 -16.20
CA ASN A 47 13.05 -2.10 -14.86
C ASN A 47 14.26 -1.15 -14.83
N ALA A 48 15.22 -1.35 -15.73
CA ALA A 48 16.42 -0.52 -15.82
C ALA A 48 16.11 0.95 -16.13
N VAL A 49 15.11 1.22 -16.97
CA VAL A 49 14.66 2.58 -17.30
C VAL A 49 14.10 3.30 -16.05
N PHE A 50 13.23 2.65 -15.27
CA PHE A 50 12.64 3.27 -14.10
C PHE A 50 13.61 3.41 -12.92
N ILE A 51 14.61 2.55 -12.80
CA ILE A 51 15.71 2.74 -11.84
C ILE A 51 16.56 3.94 -12.26
N LYS A 52 16.95 4.03 -13.54
CA LYS A 52 17.78 5.14 -14.04
C LYS A 52 17.06 6.48 -13.96
N PHE A 53 15.77 6.50 -14.26
CA PHE A 53 14.94 7.70 -14.26
C PHE A 53 13.92 7.68 -13.12
N TYR A 54 14.37 7.41 -11.89
CA TYR A 54 13.52 7.32 -10.71
C TYR A 54 12.69 8.58 -10.41
N TRP A 55 13.22 9.77 -10.75
CA TRP A 55 12.57 11.08 -10.63
C TRP A 55 11.24 11.18 -11.39
N ILE A 56 11.04 10.40 -12.47
CA ILE A 56 9.78 10.37 -13.23
C ILE A 56 8.65 9.91 -12.31
N SER A 57 8.82 8.77 -11.64
CA SER A 57 7.83 8.22 -10.71
C SER A 57 7.51 9.20 -9.58
N LEU A 58 8.53 9.90 -9.05
CA LEU A 58 8.31 10.92 -8.02
C LEU A 58 7.42 12.08 -8.50
N ILE A 59 7.65 12.57 -9.72
CA ILE A 59 6.83 13.64 -10.32
C ILE A 59 5.39 13.17 -10.51
N PHE A 60 5.17 11.98 -11.10
CA PHE A 60 3.84 11.44 -11.30
C PHE A 60 3.10 11.22 -9.98
N PHE A 61 3.78 10.70 -8.96
CA PHE A 61 3.19 10.53 -7.62
C PHE A 61 2.77 11.87 -7.01
N PHE A 62 3.61 12.90 -7.08
CA PHE A 62 3.28 14.24 -6.58
C PHE A 62 2.08 14.85 -7.31
N VAL A 63 2.07 14.78 -8.65
CA VAL A 63 0.96 15.27 -9.47
C VAL A 63 -0.33 14.51 -9.14
N ALA A 64 -0.26 13.19 -8.92
CA ALA A 64 -1.40 12.39 -8.49
C ALA A 64 -2.00 12.89 -7.17
N MET A 65 -1.16 13.16 -6.16
CA MET A 65 -1.65 13.67 -4.86
C MET A 65 -2.34 15.03 -4.98
N VAL A 66 -1.83 15.92 -5.84
CA VAL A 66 -2.48 17.22 -6.11
C VAL A 66 -3.84 17.01 -6.79
N LEU A 67 -3.92 16.10 -7.76
CA LEU A 67 -5.16 15.80 -8.47
C LEU A 67 -6.22 15.14 -7.58
N VAL A 68 -5.82 14.20 -6.72
CA VAL A 68 -6.70 13.58 -5.71
C VAL A 68 -7.27 14.65 -4.78
N THR A 69 -6.40 15.53 -4.28
CA THR A 69 -6.80 16.65 -3.42
C THR A 69 -7.83 17.52 -4.13
N ALA A 70 -7.57 17.92 -5.37
CA ALA A 70 -8.51 18.68 -6.18
C ALA A 70 -9.84 17.92 -6.39
N PHE A 71 -9.78 16.62 -6.69
CA PHE A 71 -10.95 15.78 -6.92
C PHE A 71 -11.84 15.61 -5.68
N ILE A 72 -11.25 15.58 -4.49
CA ILE A 72 -11.97 15.53 -3.21
C ILE A 72 -12.69 16.86 -2.94
N PHE A 73 -12.00 18.01 -3.08
CA PHE A 73 -12.53 19.32 -2.70
C PHE A 73 -13.48 19.95 -3.74
N PHE A 74 -13.26 19.71 -5.03
CA PHE A 74 -14.06 20.35 -6.08
C PHE A 74 -15.24 19.48 -6.52
N GLU A 75 -16.40 19.62 -5.86
CA GLU A 75 -17.63 18.89 -6.24
C GLU A 75 -18.03 19.11 -7.72
N LYS A 76 -17.73 20.28 -8.29
CA LYS A 76 -18.01 20.60 -9.70
C LYS A 76 -17.27 19.70 -10.69
N LEU A 77 -16.08 19.22 -10.34
CA LEU A 77 -15.32 18.27 -11.18
C LEU A 77 -16.02 16.90 -11.22
N ARG A 78 -16.66 16.49 -10.12
CA ARG A 78 -17.39 15.22 -10.01
C ARG A 78 -18.77 15.26 -10.69
N ALA A 79 -19.34 16.46 -10.85
CA ALA A 79 -20.68 16.64 -11.41
C ALA A 79 -20.78 16.23 -12.90
N VAL A 80 -19.72 16.44 -13.69
CA VAL A 80 -19.70 16.10 -15.12
C VAL A 80 -19.18 14.67 -15.29
N THR A 81 -20.03 13.73 -15.67
CA THR A 81 -19.71 12.30 -15.70
C THR A 81 -18.45 11.95 -16.51
N CYS A 82 -18.31 12.52 -17.72
CA CYS A 82 -17.14 12.27 -18.58
C CYS A 82 -15.84 12.77 -17.92
N LEU A 83 -15.87 13.99 -17.37
CA LEU A 83 -14.73 14.60 -16.69
C LEU A 83 -14.37 13.85 -15.40
N ASN A 84 -15.37 13.41 -14.64
CA ASN A 84 -15.21 12.63 -13.43
C ASN A 84 -14.45 11.32 -13.70
N TRP A 85 -14.86 10.57 -14.74
CA TRP A 85 -14.14 9.37 -15.19
C TRP A 85 -12.72 9.67 -15.67
N LEU A 86 -12.54 10.69 -16.51
CA LEU A 86 -11.22 11.06 -17.04
C LEU A 86 -10.23 11.40 -15.92
N ILE A 87 -10.64 12.25 -14.97
CA ILE A 87 -9.79 12.63 -13.84
C ILE A 87 -9.50 11.42 -12.95
N CYS A 88 -10.50 10.58 -12.67
CA CYS A 88 -10.33 9.37 -11.87
C CYS A 88 -9.30 8.40 -12.49
N LEU A 89 -9.42 8.13 -13.79
CA LEU A 89 -8.45 7.31 -14.53
C LEU A 89 -7.04 7.89 -14.46
N LEU A 90 -6.91 9.20 -14.70
CA LEU A 90 -5.63 9.88 -14.69
C LEU A 90 -4.98 9.85 -13.30
N ILE A 91 -5.76 10.00 -12.22
CA ILE A 91 -5.28 9.82 -10.85
C ILE A 91 -4.75 8.40 -10.65
N VAL A 92 -5.55 7.38 -10.97
CA VAL A 92 -5.16 5.97 -10.75
C VAL A 92 -3.88 5.65 -11.51
N GLU A 93 -3.79 6.00 -12.78
CA GLU A 93 -2.59 5.78 -13.60
C GLU A 93 -1.37 6.52 -13.04
N PHE A 94 -1.52 7.78 -12.61
CA PHE A 94 -0.38 8.54 -12.08
C PHE A 94 0.10 8.00 -10.73
N VAL A 95 -0.79 7.48 -9.88
CA VAL A 95 -0.39 6.77 -8.66
C VAL A 95 0.35 5.48 -9.00
N ILE A 96 -0.15 4.69 -9.96
CA ILE A 96 0.48 3.44 -10.39
C ILE A 96 1.89 3.70 -10.94
N VAL A 97 2.03 4.65 -11.86
CA VAL A 97 3.33 5.10 -12.40
C VAL A 97 4.22 5.64 -11.29
N GLY A 98 3.64 6.32 -10.30
CA GLY A 98 4.36 6.84 -9.14
C GLY A 98 5.09 5.79 -8.31
N ILE A 99 4.65 4.52 -8.38
CA ILE A 99 5.22 3.39 -7.65
C ILE A 99 6.17 2.55 -8.52
N PHE A 100 6.29 2.83 -9.83
CA PHE A 100 7.10 2.03 -10.75
C PHE A 100 8.56 1.89 -10.33
N THR A 101 9.18 2.94 -9.81
CA THR A 101 10.56 2.84 -9.30
C THR A 101 10.66 1.83 -8.16
N LEU A 102 9.72 1.86 -7.21
CA LEU A 102 9.72 0.94 -6.08
C LEU A 102 9.44 -0.49 -6.54
N ALA A 103 8.48 -0.68 -7.46
CA ALA A 103 8.20 -1.97 -8.09
C ALA A 103 9.40 -2.52 -8.88
N ALA A 104 10.19 -1.66 -9.52
CA ALA A 104 11.40 -2.04 -10.25
C ALA A 104 12.55 -2.44 -9.29
N LEU A 105 12.64 -1.82 -8.12
CA LEU A 105 13.67 -2.16 -7.14
C LEU A 105 13.36 -3.46 -6.38
N THR A 106 12.09 -3.84 -6.27
CA THR A 106 11.67 -5.04 -5.56
C THR A 106 11.69 -6.29 -6.44
N HIS A 107 12.01 -7.46 -5.85
CA HIS A 107 11.79 -8.75 -6.48
C HIS A 107 10.29 -9.05 -6.67
N TRP A 108 9.89 -9.42 -7.88
CA TRP A 108 8.47 -9.61 -8.26
C TRP A 108 7.66 -10.49 -7.29
N LEU A 109 8.25 -11.56 -6.75
CA LEU A 109 7.56 -12.47 -5.82
C LEU A 109 7.25 -11.81 -4.47
N GLU A 110 8.19 -11.04 -3.93
CA GLU A 110 8.00 -10.29 -2.68
C GLU A 110 6.86 -9.29 -2.84
N MET A 111 6.90 -8.54 -3.95
CA MET A 111 5.87 -7.55 -4.27
C MET A 111 4.48 -8.20 -4.34
N VAL A 112 4.35 -9.37 -5.00
CA VAL A 112 3.06 -10.08 -5.13
C VAL A 112 2.56 -10.59 -3.76
N VAL A 113 3.42 -11.16 -2.92
CA VAL A 113 3.03 -11.63 -1.58
C VAL A 113 2.52 -10.49 -0.73
N TRP A 114 3.28 -9.38 -0.66
CA TRP A 114 2.87 -8.21 0.12
C TRP A 114 1.63 -7.53 -0.46
N PHE A 115 1.47 -7.51 -1.79
CA PHE A 115 0.25 -7.03 -2.44
C PHE A 115 -0.98 -7.78 -1.93
N PHE A 116 -0.95 -9.12 -1.97
CA PHE A 116 -2.09 -9.93 -1.51
C PHE A 116 -2.32 -9.81 0.00
N PHE A 117 -1.25 -9.66 0.79
CA PHE A 117 -1.38 -9.37 2.22
C PHE A 117 -2.09 -8.04 2.49
N CYS A 118 -1.72 -6.96 1.77
CA CYS A 118 -2.38 -5.66 1.88
C CYS A 118 -3.85 -5.70 1.40
N VAL A 119 -4.14 -6.41 0.30
CA VAL A 119 -5.52 -6.62 -0.19
C VAL A 119 -6.34 -7.38 0.85
N PHE A 120 -5.77 -8.41 1.48
CA PHE A 120 -6.42 -9.16 2.54
C PHE A 120 -6.75 -8.27 3.75
N LEU A 121 -5.79 -7.47 4.23
CA LEU A 121 -6.03 -6.51 5.32
C LEU A 121 -7.14 -5.51 4.98
N LEU A 122 -7.09 -4.91 3.79
CA LEU A 122 -8.11 -4.00 3.30
C LEU A 122 -9.50 -4.66 3.34
N PHE A 123 -9.62 -5.86 2.78
CA PHE A 123 -10.89 -6.59 2.73
C PHE A 123 -11.43 -6.94 4.12
N VAL A 124 -10.58 -7.42 5.03
CA VAL A 124 -10.95 -7.73 6.41
C VAL A 124 -11.49 -6.49 7.11
N PHE A 125 -10.82 -5.34 6.99
CA PHE A 125 -11.26 -4.12 7.66
C PHE A 125 -12.47 -3.47 6.99
N ILE A 126 -12.65 -3.61 5.68
CA ILE A 126 -13.93 -3.26 5.02
C ILE A 126 -15.07 -4.10 5.63
N LEU A 127 -14.86 -5.41 5.79
CA LEU A 127 -15.88 -6.30 6.37
C LEU A 127 -16.19 -5.95 7.82
N ILE A 128 -15.15 -5.73 8.64
CA ILE A 128 -15.30 -5.31 10.05
C ILE A 128 -16.07 -3.99 10.11
N GLY A 129 -15.66 -2.97 9.36
CA GLY A 129 -16.34 -1.68 9.32
C GLY A 129 -17.81 -1.80 8.88
N SER A 130 -18.10 -2.72 7.95
CA SER A 130 -19.46 -2.99 7.46
C SER A 130 -20.38 -3.65 8.49
N ILE A 131 -19.84 -4.45 9.42
CA ILE A 131 -20.62 -5.25 10.38
C ILE A 131 -20.69 -4.58 11.76
N ILE A 132 -19.67 -3.80 12.14
CA ILE A 132 -19.59 -3.18 13.45
C ILE A 132 -20.86 -2.35 13.73
N PRO A 133 -21.53 -2.55 14.90
CA PRO A 133 -22.73 -1.81 15.24
C PRO A 133 -22.44 -0.36 15.61
N HIS A 134 -21.23 -0.07 16.10
CA HIS A 134 -20.76 1.27 16.46
C HIS A 134 -20.60 2.16 15.22
N ASP A 135 -21.07 3.40 15.31
CA ASP A 135 -21.06 4.35 14.21
C ASP A 135 -19.78 5.21 14.25
N LEU A 136 -18.76 4.80 13.50
CA LEU A 136 -17.50 5.54 13.36
C LEU A 136 -17.71 6.87 12.63
N THR A 137 -18.81 7.02 11.88
CA THR A 137 -19.07 8.26 11.13
C THR A 137 -19.50 9.41 12.03
N LEU A 138 -20.06 9.09 13.20
CA LEU A 138 -20.36 10.05 14.26
C LEU A 138 -19.08 10.50 14.99
N ASP A 139 -18.13 9.58 15.15
CA ASP A 139 -16.86 9.80 15.87
C ASP A 139 -15.71 10.25 14.96
N VAL A 140 -16.00 10.78 13.78
CA VAL A 140 -14.98 11.17 12.79
C VAL A 140 -13.91 12.10 13.37
N VAL A 141 -14.30 13.01 14.28
CA VAL A 141 -13.37 13.92 14.98
C VAL A 141 -12.40 13.13 15.87
N ILE A 142 -12.88 12.11 16.57
CA ILE A 142 -12.04 11.24 17.42
C ILE A 142 -11.07 10.44 16.55
N LEU A 143 -11.52 9.92 15.41
CA LEU A 143 -10.63 9.24 14.45
C LEU A 143 -9.51 10.19 13.97
N PHE A 144 -9.83 11.44 13.65
CA PHE A 144 -8.82 12.44 13.28
C PHE A 144 -7.84 12.73 14.43
N VAL A 145 -8.32 12.93 15.65
CA VAL A 145 -7.44 13.17 16.82
C VAL A 145 -6.52 11.97 17.06
N LEU A 146 -7.06 10.75 17.01
CA LEU A 146 -6.27 9.53 17.16
C LEU A 146 -5.22 9.38 16.04
N ALA A 147 -5.58 9.71 14.81
CA ALA A 147 -4.66 9.73 13.68
C ALA A 147 -3.51 10.74 13.89
N PHE A 148 -3.80 11.94 14.41
CA PHE A 148 -2.76 12.91 14.75
C PHE A 148 -1.81 12.42 15.85
N ILE A 149 -2.34 11.76 16.89
CA ILE A 149 -1.50 11.19 17.96
C ILE A 149 -0.56 10.12 17.40
N PHE A 150 -1.10 9.18 16.62
CA PHE A 150 -0.27 8.15 15.97
C PHE A 150 0.70 8.72 14.93
N LEU A 151 0.36 9.82 14.26
CA LEU A 151 1.27 10.55 13.37
C LEU A 151 2.45 11.14 14.14
N ILE A 152 2.22 11.76 15.30
CA ILE A 152 3.31 12.31 16.14
C ILE A 152 4.27 11.18 16.58
N ILE A 153 3.72 10.05 17.05
CA ILE A 153 4.50 8.87 17.44
C ILE A 153 5.30 8.35 16.24
N THR A 154 4.66 8.24 15.07
CA THR A 154 5.29 7.81 13.81
C THR A 154 6.45 8.72 13.43
N VAL A 155 6.27 10.03 13.44
CA VAL A 155 7.32 11.02 13.11
C VAL A 155 8.49 10.91 14.09
N PHE A 156 8.22 10.72 15.39
CA PHE A 156 9.26 10.51 16.39
C PHE A 156 10.10 9.25 16.12
N PHE A 157 9.46 8.10 15.88
CA PHE A 157 10.18 6.86 15.57
C PHE A 157 10.88 6.91 14.22
N ALA A 158 10.29 7.56 13.21
CA ALA A 158 10.95 7.80 11.93
C ALA A 158 12.19 8.69 12.08
N MET A 159 12.18 9.65 13.00
CA MET A 159 13.36 10.47 13.26
C MET A 159 14.45 9.71 14.00
N ILE A 160 14.08 8.85 14.96
CA ILE A 160 15.04 7.94 15.61
C ILE A 160 15.64 6.96 14.60
N SER A 161 14.83 6.41 13.68
CA SER A 161 15.31 5.45 12.68
C SER A 161 16.42 6.05 11.82
N ILE A 162 16.24 7.30 11.38
CA ILE A 162 17.19 8.02 10.52
C ILE A 162 18.41 8.51 11.33
N LEU A 163 18.20 9.14 12.48
CA LEU A 163 19.28 9.78 13.24
C LEU A 163 20.16 8.78 13.99
N VAL A 164 19.56 7.73 14.53
CA VAL A 164 20.23 6.73 15.37
C VAL A 164 20.54 5.45 14.59
N LYS A 165 20.17 5.38 13.31
CA LYS A 165 20.42 4.23 12.42
C LYS A 165 19.94 2.91 13.03
N MET A 166 18.75 2.94 13.65
CA MET A 166 18.12 1.75 14.24
C MET A 166 17.04 1.21 13.30
N PRO A 167 17.34 0.28 12.36
CA PRO A 167 16.40 -0.18 11.34
C PRO A 167 15.11 -0.76 11.91
N ASN A 168 15.17 -1.44 13.06
CA ASN A 168 14.01 -2.10 13.67
C ASN A 168 12.91 -1.13 14.10
N THR A 169 13.23 0.17 14.29
CA THR A 169 12.24 1.20 14.58
C THR A 169 11.29 1.46 13.41
N PHE A 170 11.65 1.02 12.19
CA PHE A 170 10.78 1.03 11.02
C PHE A 170 9.45 0.32 11.26
N ILE A 171 9.54 -0.88 11.84
CA ILE A 171 8.37 -1.74 12.09
C ILE A 171 7.36 -1.01 12.98
N VAL A 172 7.85 -0.26 13.96
CA VAL A 172 7.01 0.46 14.92
C VAL A 172 6.16 1.50 14.21
N TYR A 173 6.76 2.38 13.41
CA TYR A 173 6.00 3.43 12.75
C TYR A 173 5.12 2.89 11.61
N GLN A 174 5.53 1.82 10.93
CA GLN A 174 4.68 1.13 9.96
C GLN A 174 3.40 0.58 10.61
N VAL A 175 3.51 -0.05 11.78
CA VAL A 175 2.35 -0.56 12.52
C VAL A 175 1.41 0.59 12.87
N PHE A 176 1.93 1.72 13.38
CA PHE A 176 1.09 2.88 13.71
C PHE A 176 0.38 3.47 12.49
N ILE A 177 1.07 3.70 11.36
CA ILE A 177 0.42 4.20 10.15
C ILE A 177 -0.61 3.19 9.64
N THR A 178 -0.29 1.88 9.65
CA THR A 178 -1.22 0.84 9.22
C THR A 178 -2.49 0.85 10.07
N ILE A 179 -2.37 0.99 11.40
CA ILE A 179 -3.54 1.11 12.29
C ILE A 179 -4.38 2.34 11.92
N VAL A 180 -3.75 3.51 11.71
CA VAL A 180 -4.46 4.73 11.31
C VAL A 180 -5.25 4.51 10.02
N VAL A 181 -4.61 3.98 8.98
CA VAL A 181 -5.26 3.76 7.70
C VAL A 181 -6.39 2.75 7.82
N LEU A 182 -6.19 1.65 8.55
CA LEU A 182 -7.23 0.63 8.75
C LEU A 182 -8.45 1.15 9.53
N LEU A 183 -8.27 2.11 10.45
CA LEU A 183 -9.40 2.83 11.08
C LEU A 183 -10.17 3.65 10.04
N PHE A 184 -9.48 4.36 9.15
CA PHE A 184 -10.12 5.09 8.06
C PHE A 184 -10.79 4.17 7.04
N VAL A 185 -10.23 3.00 6.73
CA VAL A 185 -10.87 1.99 5.87
C VAL A 185 -12.22 1.55 6.46
N MET A 186 -12.29 1.30 7.77
CA MET A 186 -13.57 0.99 8.43
C MET A 186 -14.56 2.14 8.34
N TYR A 187 -14.10 3.37 8.59
CA TYR A 187 -14.91 4.58 8.43
C TYR A 187 -15.45 4.71 6.99
N HIS A 188 -14.60 4.56 5.98
CA HIS A 188 -14.99 4.62 4.57
C HIS A 188 -16.00 3.51 4.22
N ALA A 189 -15.78 2.28 4.68
CA ALA A 189 -16.74 1.18 4.48
C ALA A 189 -18.13 1.52 5.07
N GLN A 190 -18.20 2.17 6.23
CA GLN A 190 -19.45 2.64 6.81
C GLN A 190 -20.11 3.73 5.97
N THR A 191 -19.34 4.72 5.49
CA THR A 191 -19.89 5.78 4.63
C THR A 191 -20.40 5.24 3.28
N ILE A 192 -19.78 4.17 2.76
CA ILE A 192 -20.17 3.52 1.50
C ILE A 192 -21.46 2.71 1.67
N ASN A 193 -21.55 1.91 2.74
CA ASN A 193 -22.72 1.08 3.02
C ASN A 193 -23.92 1.89 3.55
N GLY A 194 -23.69 3.10 4.07
CA GLY A 194 -24.71 4.08 4.45
C GLY A 194 -25.57 3.67 5.65
N GLY A 195 -26.61 4.47 5.91
CA GLY A 195 -27.51 4.25 7.06
C GLY A 195 -26.90 4.61 8.42
N ARG A 196 -25.89 5.49 8.41
CA ARG A 196 -25.13 6.00 9.56
C ARG A 196 -25.14 7.54 9.57
N TYR A 197 -24.51 8.18 10.56
CA TYR A 197 -24.50 9.64 10.71
C TYR A 197 -24.04 10.38 9.44
N ALA A 198 -22.98 9.89 8.80
CA ALA A 198 -22.53 10.38 7.50
C ALA A 198 -22.52 9.27 6.45
N GLU A 199 -22.96 9.58 5.23
CA GLU A 199 -22.95 8.66 4.11
C GLU A 199 -22.53 9.35 2.81
N MET A 200 -21.87 8.59 1.94
CA MET A 200 -21.51 9.08 0.61
C MET A 200 -22.75 9.19 -0.28
N ARG A 201 -22.77 10.19 -1.17
CA ARG A 201 -23.82 10.34 -2.18
C ARG A 201 -23.76 9.17 -3.15
N LEU A 202 -24.91 8.68 -3.60
CA LEU A 202 -25.00 7.54 -4.52
C LEU A 202 -24.32 7.77 -5.88
N ASN A 203 -24.05 9.03 -6.25
CA ASN A 203 -23.36 9.39 -7.49
C ASN A 203 -21.83 9.45 -7.34
N ASP A 204 -21.29 9.40 -6.12
CA ASP A 204 -19.87 9.54 -5.82
C ASP A 204 -19.14 8.18 -5.76
N TYR A 205 -19.55 7.20 -6.57
CA TYR A 205 -18.97 5.84 -6.54
C TYR A 205 -17.51 5.81 -6.98
N LEU A 206 -17.10 6.71 -7.89
CA LEU A 206 -15.70 6.88 -8.29
C LEU A 206 -14.86 7.41 -7.13
N LEU A 207 -15.39 8.36 -6.35
CA LEU A 207 -14.72 8.89 -5.18
C LEU A 207 -14.55 7.81 -4.10
N ALA A 208 -15.59 7.03 -3.85
CA ALA A 208 -15.54 5.90 -2.92
C ALA A 208 -14.45 4.89 -3.31
N ALA A 209 -14.41 4.50 -4.59
CA ALA A 209 -13.41 3.57 -5.10
C ALA A 209 -11.99 4.15 -5.03
N LEU A 210 -11.85 5.44 -5.33
CA LEU A 210 -10.56 6.13 -5.33
C LEU A 210 -10.00 6.27 -3.90
N ILE A 211 -10.85 6.54 -2.92
CA ILE A 211 -10.46 6.60 -1.50
C ILE A 211 -9.95 5.23 -1.02
N LEU A 212 -10.69 4.15 -1.28
CA LEU A 212 -10.25 2.81 -0.88
C LEU A 212 -8.96 2.36 -1.60
N PHE A 213 -8.80 2.77 -2.87
CA PHE A 213 -7.55 2.56 -3.58
C PHE A 213 -6.38 3.30 -2.93
N HIS A 214 -6.57 4.55 -2.48
CA HIS A 214 -5.51 5.29 -1.78
C HIS A 214 -5.20 4.72 -0.39
N ASP A 215 -6.21 4.28 0.35
CA ASP A 215 -6.00 3.57 1.61
C ASP A 215 -5.12 2.33 1.41
N PHE A 216 -5.40 1.54 0.35
CA PHE A 216 -4.54 0.43 -0.05
C PHE A 216 -3.12 0.88 -0.39
N ILE A 217 -2.98 1.94 -1.20
CA ILE A 217 -1.67 2.44 -1.66
C ILE A 217 -0.80 2.85 -0.48
N ILE A 218 -1.37 3.51 0.53
CA ILE A 218 -0.60 3.89 1.73
C ILE A 218 -0.10 2.64 2.45
N ILE A 219 -0.95 1.64 2.69
CA ILE A 219 -0.53 0.40 3.35
C ILE A 219 0.55 -0.32 2.52
N PHE A 220 0.35 -0.42 1.20
CA PHE A 220 1.29 -1.09 0.31
C PHE A 220 2.65 -0.37 0.24
N LEU A 221 2.66 0.96 0.20
CA LEU A 221 3.89 1.76 0.25
C LEU A 221 4.74 1.45 1.48
N LEU A 222 4.11 1.24 2.64
CA LEU A 222 4.84 0.91 3.87
C LEU A 222 5.56 -0.44 3.80
N THR A 223 5.13 -1.36 2.92
CA THR A 223 5.75 -2.69 2.80
C THR A 223 7.03 -2.69 1.98
N PHE A 224 7.28 -1.66 1.16
CA PHE A 224 8.47 -1.62 0.30
C PHE A 224 9.77 -1.59 1.09
N PHE A 225 9.79 -1.08 2.32
CA PHE A 225 10.98 -1.16 3.15
C PHE A 225 11.31 -2.61 3.52
N GLN A 226 10.35 -3.43 3.92
CA GLN A 226 10.56 -4.87 4.15
C GLN A 226 11.02 -5.58 2.89
N GLN A 227 10.36 -5.26 1.77
CA GLN A 227 10.65 -5.87 0.47
C GLN A 227 12.07 -5.57 -0.02
N LEU A 228 12.58 -4.37 0.27
CA LEU A 228 13.89 -3.92 -0.21
C LEU A 228 15.04 -4.22 0.78
N VAL A 229 14.76 -4.22 2.08
CA VAL A 229 15.80 -4.30 3.12
C VAL A 229 15.86 -5.67 3.80
N ILE A 230 14.72 -6.32 4.09
CA ILE A 230 14.68 -7.54 4.93
C ILE A 230 14.48 -8.83 4.11
N LYS A 231 13.82 -8.77 2.94
CA LYS A 231 13.67 -9.88 1.97
C LYS A 231 13.24 -11.22 2.59
N PHE A 232 11.96 -11.31 2.96
CA PHE A 232 11.41 -12.46 3.67
C PHE A 232 11.25 -13.76 2.84
N VAL A 233 11.09 -13.65 1.53
CA VAL A 233 10.65 -14.73 0.62
C VAL A 233 11.73 -15.12 -0.38
N ALA A 234 12.58 -14.19 -0.82
CA ALA A 234 13.54 -14.47 -1.89
C ALA A 234 14.73 -15.36 -1.47
N GLY A 235 15.00 -15.52 -0.17
CA GLY A 235 16.20 -16.21 0.33
C GLY A 235 17.53 -15.53 -0.08
N PRO A 236 18.69 -15.98 0.43
CA PRO A 236 19.99 -15.47 -0.02
C PRO A 236 20.26 -15.89 -1.47
N ILE A 237 20.78 -14.96 -2.29
CA ILE A 237 20.85 -15.09 -3.75
C ILE A 237 21.90 -16.09 -4.23
N THR A 238 21.53 -16.96 -5.16
CA THR A 238 22.45 -17.64 -6.09
C THR A 238 22.57 -16.89 -7.43
N THR A 239 23.71 -16.21 -7.59
CA THR A 239 24.49 -15.92 -8.82
C THR A 239 23.94 -15.20 -10.06
N THR A 240 22.74 -14.60 -10.08
CA THR A 240 22.39 -13.65 -11.18
C THR A 240 21.79 -12.31 -10.75
N THR A 241 21.39 -12.17 -9.48
CA THR A 241 20.71 -10.98 -8.93
C THR A 241 21.65 -10.02 -8.18
N GLU A 242 22.95 -10.28 -8.18
CA GLU A 242 23.95 -9.59 -7.34
C GLU A 242 24.08 -8.08 -7.62
N ASN A 243 23.82 -7.64 -8.86
CA ASN A 243 24.07 -6.25 -9.28
C ASN A 243 22.91 -5.28 -8.97
N ILE A 244 21.67 -5.76 -8.92
CA ILE A 244 20.50 -4.93 -8.60
C ILE A 244 20.40 -4.76 -7.08
N ASP A 245 20.72 -5.81 -6.34
CA ASP A 245 20.75 -5.83 -4.88
C ASP A 245 21.74 -4.84 -4.27
N LYS A 246 22.98 -4.84 -4.78
CA LYS A 246 24.00 -3.90 -4.32
C LYS A 246 23.60 -2.44 -4.60
N ARG A 247 22.84 -2.18 -5.67
CA ARG A 247 22.32 -0.83 -5.97
C ARG A 247 21.18 -0.42 -5.03
N ALA A 248 20.21 -1.30 -4.78
CA ALA A 248 19.09 -1.00 -3.89
C ALA A 248 19.59 -0.71 -2.47
N VAL A 249 20.47 -1.55 -1.93
CA VAL A 249 21.08 -1.38 -0.61
C VAL A 249 21.92 -0.09 -0.56
N SER A 250 22.68 0.23 -1.60
CA SER A 250 23.45 1.48 -1.73
C SER A 250 22.59 2.75 -1.63
N TYR A 251 21.33 2.75 -2.11
CA TYR A 251 20.44 3.91 -1.96
C TYR A 251 20.00 4.14 -0.50
N PHE A 252 19.95 3.08 0.30
CA PHE A 252 19.47 3.13 1.67
C PHE A 252 20.58 3.14 2.73
N GLU A 253 21.81 2.73 2.39
CA GLU A 253 22.99 2.81 3.27
C GLU A 253 23.19 4.18 3.96
N PRO A 254 23.01 5.33 3.28
CA PRO A 254 23.14 6.63 3.92
C PRO A 254 22.06 6.90 4.99
N ILE A 255 20.91 6.24 4.88
CA ILE A 255 19.71 6.47 5.69
C ILE A 255 19.63 5.48 6.86
N ILE A 256 19.95 4.21 6.62
CA ILE A 256 19.76 3.11 7.58
C ILE A 256 21.07 2.71 8.27
N GLY A 257 22.23 3.16 7.76
CA GLY A 257 23.54 2.63 8.16
C GLY A 257 23.88 1.32 7.46
N PRO A 258 25.09 0.76 7.66
CA PRO A 258 25.40 -0.57 7.17
C PRO A 258 24.39 -1.55 7.79
N VAL A 259 23.61 -2.22 6.96
CA VAL A 259 22.82 -3.38 7.39
C VAL A 259 23.86 -4.42 7.79
N SER A 260 24.01 -4.69 9.08
CA SER A 260 25.03 -5.65 9.50
C SER A 260 24.67 -7.02 8.93
N GLU A 261 25.68 -7.67 8.33
CA GLU A 261 25.62 -9.05 7.83
C GLU A 261 25.46 -10.07 8.98
N ASP A 262 25.10 -9.65 10.19
CA ASP A 262 25.08 -10.47 11.40
C ASP A 262 23.90 -11.48 11.45
N PHE A 263 23.14 -11.62 10.36
CA PHE A 263 22.19 -12.72 10.14
C PHE A 263 22.74 -13.80 9.20
N ILE A 264 24.05 -13.80 8.92
CA ILE A 264 24.77 -14.96 8.39
C ILE A 264 25.12 -15.83 9.60
N ASP A 265 24.18 -16.70 9.98
CA ASP A 265 24.47 -17.77 10.95
C ASP A 265 25.52 -18.70 10.32
N ASP A 266 26.67 -18.80 10.98
CA ASP A 266 27.73 -19.76 10.69
C ASP A 266 27.19 -21.21 10.84
N ASP A 267 26.74 -21.83 9.75
CA ASP A 267 26.47 -23.28 9.72
C ASP A 267 27.22 -24.01 8.60
N ASP A 268 28.53 -23.77 8.53
CA ASP A 268 29.46 -24.60 7.73
C ASP A 268 30.45 -25.36 8.64
N GLY A 269 30.06 -25.58 9.91
CA GLY A 269 30.88 -26.21 10.94
C GLY A 269 30.89 -27.73 10.97
N ILE A 270 30.48 -28.45 9.91
CA ILE A 270 30.56 -29.93 9.88
C ILE A 270 30.85 -30.41 8.45
N THR A 271 32.11 -30.39 8.00
CA THR A 271 32.67 -31.33 7.00
C THR A 271 34.18 -31.14 6.84
N ALA A 272 34.95 -31.37 7.90
CA ALA A 272 36.41 -31.52 7.78
C ALA A 272 36.95 -32.59 8.76
N ALA A 273 36.35 -33.77 8.70
CA ALA A 273 36.89 -34.95 9.36
C ALA A 273 36.84 -36.12 8.38
N PHE A 274 37.78 -36.18 7.43
CA PHE A 274 38.32 -37.40 6.81
C PHE A 274 39.41 -37.01 5.80
N GLY A 275 40.58 -36.63 6.33
CA GLY A 275 41.82 -36.48 5.57
C GLY A 275 42.70 -37.71 5.75
N ASN A 276 42.72 -38.55 4.73
CA ASN A 276 43.54 -39.76 4.60
C ASN A 276 45.04 -39.45 4.81
N THR A 277 45.67 -40.03 5.82
CA THR A 277 47.13 -40.09 5.97
C THR A 277 47.69 -41.23 5.13
N THR A 278 48.19 -40.91 3.93
CA THR A 278 49.16 -41.76 3.22
C THR A 278 50.58 -41.33 3.54
N THR A 279 51.34 -42.28 4.04
CA THR A 279 52.73 -42.29 4.46
C THR A 279 53.71 -42.10 3.28
N THR A 280 54.81 -41.38 3.52
CA THR A 280 56.03 -41.48 2.71
C THR A 280 57.25 -41.62 3.62
N LYS A 281 57.93 -42.76 3.42
CA LYS A 281 59.34 -43.11 3.70
C LYS A 281 59.87 -43.00 5.12
#